data_AF-A0A8C2JS62-F1
#
_entry.id   AF-A0A8C2JS62-F1
#
_cell.length_a   1.000
_cell.length_b   1.000
_cell.length_c   1.000
_cell.angle_alpha   90.00
_cell.angle_beta   90.00
_cell.angle_gamma   90.00
#
_symmetry.space_group_name_H-M   'P 1'
#
loop_
_entity.id
_entity.type
_entity.pdbx_description
1 polymer ?
#
loop_
_entity_poly.entity_id
_entity_poly.type
_entity_poly.pdbx_seq_one_letter_code
_entity_poly.pdbx_strand_id
1 'polypeptide(L)'
;MVVDAPNPNGPFPPVALMHFRDVAPAEQEKLFVQKLRQCCVLFDFLSDPLSDLKWKEVKRAALSEMVEYINHNRSVITEPIYPEVVHMFAVNMFRALPPSSNPTGAEFDPEEDEPTLEAAWPHLQLVYEFFLRFLESPDFQPNIAKKYIDQKFVMQVFQTCEMLLLNRISASGVLGLRAYIRKQINNIFYRFIYETEHHNGIAELLEILGSIINGFALPLKEEHKIFLLKVLLPLHKVKSLSVYHPQLAYCVVQFLEKDSTLTEPVVMALLKYWPKTHSPKEVMFLNELEEILDVIEPSEFVKVMEPLFRQLAKCVSSPHFQVAERALYYWNNEYIMSLISDNAARILPIMFPALYRNSKSHWNK
;
A
#
# COMPACT_ATOMS: atom_id res chain seq x y z
N MET A 1 19.87 34.39 6.40
CA MET A 1 21.12 33.84 5.85
C MET A 1 20.72 32.61 5.06
N VAL A 2 20.54 32.79 3.76
CA VAL A 2 20.15 31.74 2.82
C VAL A 2 21.40 30.91 2.55
N VAL A 3 21.31 29.61 2.79
CA VAL A 3 22.40 28.68 2.48
C VAL A 3 22.19 28.26 1.02
N ASP A 4 23.13 28.64 0.17
CA ASP A 4 23.09 28.37 -1.26
C ASP A 4 22.92 26.87 -1.56
N ALA A 5 22.06 26.57 -2.54
CA ALA A 5 21.91 25.24 -3.10
C ALA A 5 23.21 24.81 -3.79
N PRO A 6 23.66 23.56 -3.65
CA PRO A 6 24.87 23.08 -4.29
C PRO A 6 24.70 23.10 -5.82
N ASN A 7 25.72 23.65 -6.48
CA ASN A 7 25.89 23.73 -7.93
C ASN A 7 25.51 22.41 -8.64
N PRO A 8 24.61 22.40 -9.65
CA PRO A 8 24.21 21.18 -10.35
C PRO A 8 25.34 20.50 -11.14
N ASN A 9 26.47 21.19 -11.31
CA ASN A 9 27.68 20.63 -11.92
C ASN A 9 28.67 20.16 -10.84
N GLY A 10 28.51 18.91 -10.40
CA GLY A 10 29.60 18.14 -9.82
C GLY A 10 30.77 18.02 -10.81
N PRO A 11 31.98 17.60 -10.38
CA PRO A 11 33.22 17.73 -11.15
C PRO A 11 33.35 16.74 -12.34
N PHE A 12 32.29 16.04 -12.72
CA PHE A 12 32.32 15.04 -13.78
C PHE A 12 31.49 15.50 -14.97
N PRO A 13 32.11 15.91 -16.10
CA PRO A 13 31.37 16.08 -17.34
C PRO A 13 30.72 14.76 -17.73
N PRO A 14 29.51 14.75 -18.32
CA PRO A 14 28.90 13.53 -18.81
C PRO A 14 29.79 13.00 -19.95
N VAL A 15 30.52 11.93 -19.69
CA VAL A 15 31.34 11.22 -20.70
C VAL A 15 30.73 9.85 -20.88
N ALA A 16 30.52 9.41 -22.13
CA ALA A 16 30.07 8.04 -22.37
C ALA A 16 31.15 7.06 -21.90
N LEU A 17 30.87 6.30 -20.84
CA LEU A 17 31.77 5.29 -20.30
C LEU A 17 31.70 4.01 -21.14
N MET A 18 32.78 3.22 -21.12
CA MET A 18 32.88 1.93 -21.81
C MET A 18 31.82 0.93 -21.32
N HIS A 19 31.56 -0.10 -22.13
CA HIS A 19 30.69 -1.22 -21.74
C HIS A 19 31.40 -2.18 -20.80
N PHE A 20 30.66 -2.87 -19.92
CA PHE A 20 31.26 -3.86 -19.00
C PHE A 20 31.94 -5.01 -19.72
N ARG A 21 31.45 -5.37 -20.92
CA ARG A 21 32.00 -6.45 -21.76
C ARG A 21 33.38 -6.12 -22.36
N ASP A 22 33.70 -4.83 -22.46
CA ASP A 22 34.93 -4.35 -23.11
C ASP A 22 36.07 -4.11 -22.11
N VAL A 23 35.82 -4.37 -20.81
CA VAL A 23 36.75 -4.09 -19.72
C VAL A 23 37.12 -5.39 -18.99
N ALA A 24 38.39 -5.51 -18.61
CA ALA A 24 38.90 -6.68 -17.90
C ALA A 24 38.17 -6.88 -16.56
N PRO A 25 37.94 -8.12 -16.09
CA PRO A 25 37.19 -8.39 -14.86
C PRO A 25 37.68 -7.63 -13.63
N ALA A 26 39.00 -7.42 -13.50
CA ALA A 26 39.61 -6.69 -12.39
C ALA A 26 39.27 -5.18 -12.36
N GLU A 27 38.89 -4.60 -13.50
CA GLU A 27 38.54 -3.19 -13.63
C GLU A 27 37.02 -2.94 -13.63
N GLN A 28 36.22 -4.00 -13.72
CA GLN A 28 34.75 -3.89 -13.81
C GLN A 28 34.14 -3.26 -12.56
N GLU A 29 34.64 -3.57 -11.36
CA GLU A 29 34.14 -2.95 -10.12
C GLU A 29 34.38 -1.43 -10.11
N LYS A 30 35.56 -1.00 -10.57
CA LYS A 30 35.90 0.43 -10.68
C LYS A 30 35.02 1.12 -11.72
N LEU A 31 34.77 0.48 -12.87
CA LEU A 31 33.85 0.98 -13.88
C LEU A 31 32.41 1.06 -13.35
N PHE A 32 31.99 0.09 -12.54
CA PHE A 32 30.66 0.07 -11.96
C PHE A 32 30.43 1.27 -11.03
N VAL A 33 31.39 1.56 -10.14
CA VAL A 33 31.37 2.76 -9.30
C VAL A 33 31.33 4.04 -10.14
N GLN A 34 32.08 4.11 -11.24
CA GLN A 34 32.05 5.27 -12.14
C GLN A 34 30.67 5.45 -12.80
N LYS A 35 30.04 4.37 -13.26
CA LYS A 35 28.69 4.42 -13.83
C LYS A 35 27.64 4.81 -12.79
N LEU A 36 27.73 4.32 -11.55
CA LEU A 36 26.85 4.74 -10.44
C LEU A 36 26.93 6.25 -10.21
N ARG A 37 28.15 6.79 -10.11
CA ARG A 37 28.39 8.23 -9.95
C ARG A 37 27.91 9.05 -11.14
N GLN A 38 28.09 8.55 -12.35
CA GLN A 38 27.54 9.18 -13.56
C GLN A 38 26.01 9.27 -13.50
N CYS A 39 25.34 8.24 -12.98
CA CYS A 39 23.88 8.22 -12.85
C CYS A 39 23.34 9.15 -11.75
N CYS A 40 24.19 9.75 -10.92
CA CYS A 40 23.79 10.79 -9.97
C CYS A 40 23.53 12.15 -10.65
N VAL A 41 23.93 12.35 -11.91
CA VAL A 41 23.63 13.58 -12.65
C VAL A 41 22.13 13.62 -12.98
N LEU A 42 21.45 14.66 -12.51
CA LEU A 42 20.02 14.87 -12.74
C LEU A 42 19.81 15.64 -14.05
N PHE A 43 18.76 15.26 -14.78
CA PHE A 43 18.34 15.93 -16.00
C PHE A 43 16.94 16.52 -15.80
N ASP A 44 16.71 17.69 -16.37
CA ASP A 44 15.39 18.30 -16.36
C ASP A 44 14.52 17.71 -17.48
N PHE A 45 13.38 17.12 -17.09
CA PHE A 45 12.37 16.59 -18.00
C PHE A 45 11.11 17.47 -18.06
N LEU A 46 10.98 18.46 -17.17
CA LEU A 46 9.78 19.29 -17.02
C LEU A 46 9.96 20.66 -17.66
N SER A 47 11.00 21.41 -17.30
CA SER A 47 11.16 22.80 -17.76
C SER A 47 11.71 22.87 -19.19
N ASP A 48 12.57 21.92 -19.56
CA ASP A 48 13.12 21.81 -20.92
C ASP A 48 13.20 20.33 -21.37
N PRO A 49 12.10 19.76 -21.88
CA PRO A 49 12.04 18.35 -22.29
C PRO A 49 13.05 17.99 -23.38
N LEU A 50 13.39 18.94 -24.25
CA LEU A 50 14.26 18.73 -25.43
C LEU A 50 15.74 19.03 -25.14
N SER A 51 16.08 19.52 -23.94
CA SER A 51 17.47 19.65 -23.51
C SER A 51 18.15 18.30 -23.34
N ASP A 52 19.47 18.29 -23.54
CA ASP A 52 20.36 17.19 -23.15
C ASP A 52 19.96 15.79 -23.65
N LEU A 53 19.22 15.67 -24.76
CA LEU A 53 18.72 14.39 -25.28
C LEU A 53 19.82 13.33 -25.39
N LYS A 54 21.00 13.73 -25.87
CA LYS A 54 22.18 12.86 -25.94
C LYS A 54 22.57 12.31 -24.56
N TRP A 55 22.62 13.17 -23.54
CA TRP A 55 23.08 12.80 -22.20
C TRP A 55 22.01 12.07 -21.40
N LYS A 56 20.74 12.41 -21.63
CA LYS A 56 19.57 11.64 -21.17
C LYS A 56 19.66 10.19 -21.67
N GLU A 57 19.99 9.99 -22.95
CA GLU A 57 20.16 8.64 -23.51
C GLU A 57 21.40 7.92 -22.95
N VAL A 58 22.51 8.61 -22.75
CA VAL A 58 23.71 8.03 -22.11
C VAL A 58 23.38 7.51 -20.69
N LYS A 59 22.66 8.29 -19.87
CA LYS A 59 22.25 7.85 -18.54
C LYS A 59 21.27 6.68 -18.60
N ARG A 60 20.29 6.71 -19.53
CA ARG A 60 19.34 5.61 -19.74
C ARG A 60 20.07 4.30 -20.08
N ALA A 61 20.98 4.34 -21.04
CA ALA A 61 21.78 3.19 -21.44
C ALA A 61 22.67 2.67 -20.30
N ALA A 62 23.31 3.56 -19.53
CA ALA A 62 24.13 3.19 -18.38
C ALA A 62 23.32 2.50 -17.28
N LEU A 63 22.14 3.02 -16.93
CA LEU A 63 21.24 2.39 -15.96
C LEU A 63 20.76 1.01 -16.44
N SER A 64 20.33 0.90 -17.71
CA SER A 64 19.90 -0.37 -18.32
C SER A 64 21.02 -1.41 -18.30
N GLU A 65 22.24 -1.02 -18.65
CA GLU A 65 23.40 -1.90 -18.63
C GLU A 65 23.74 -2.36 -17.20
N MET A 66 23.63 -1.48 -16.20
CA MET A 66 23.84 -1.85 -14.80
C MET A 66 22.78 -2.84 -14.28
N VAL A 67 21.52 -2.71 -14.70
CA VAL A 67 20.46 -3.69 -14.40
C VAL A 67 20.82 -5.07 -14.97
N GLU A 68 21.22 -5.12 -16.25
CA GLU A 68 21.65 -6.37 -16.88
C GLU A 68 22.89 -6.95 -16.20
N TYR A 69 23.84 -6.10 -15.81
CA TYR A 69 25.10 -6.48 -15.18
C TYR A 69 24.88 -7.16 -13.82
N ILE A 70 24.01 -6.62 -12.96
CA ILE A 70 23.65 -7.26 -11.68
C ILE A 70 22.88 -8.57 -11.90
N ASN A 71 21.98 -8.64 -12.90
CA ASN A 71 21.14 -9.82 -13.09
C ASN A 71 21.91 -11.04 -13.63
N HIS A 72 22.91 -10.82 -14.48
CA HIS A 72 23.60 -11.92 -15.17
C HIS A 72 24.91 -12.34 -14.51
N ASN A 73 25.47 -11.52 -13.61
CA ASN A 73 26.76 -11.79 -12.98
C ASN A 73 26.59 -12.01 -11.48
N ARG A 74 27.39 -12.92 -10.93
CA ARG A 74 27.45 -13.20 -9.49
C ARG A 74 28.63 -12.51 -8.84
N SER A 75 28.54 -12.29 -7.54
CA SER A 75 29.56 -11.67 -6.69
C SER A 75 29.93 -10.24 -7.11
N VAL A 76 29.03 -9.53 -7.79
CA VAL A 76 29.22 -8.13 -8.20
C VAL A 76 29.01 -7.16 -7.04
N ILE A 77 28.17 -7.53 -6.07
CA ILE A 77 27.80 -6.67 -4.94
C ILE A 77 28.86 -6.81 -3.83
N THR A 78 29.94 -6.05 -3.96
CA THR A 78 31.00 -5.95 -2.95
C THR A 78 30.67 -4.87 -1.90
N GLU A 79 31.36 -4.89 -0.74
CA GLU A 79 31.15 -3.89 0.33
C GLU A 79 31.23 -2.42 -0.12
N PRO A 80 32.17 -1.97 -0.98
CA PRO A 80 32.24 -0.57 -1.41
C PRO A 80 31.09 -0.14 -2.34
N ILE A 81 30.34 -1.08 -2.92
CA ILE A 81 29.22 -0.77 -3.83
C ILE A 81 27.98 -0.28 -3.07
N TYR A 82 27.75 -0.78 -1.85
CA TYR A 82 26.58 -0.42 -1.04
C TYR A 82 26.37 1.10 -0.87
N PRO A 83 27.35 1.89 -0.40
CA PRO A 83 27.16 3.33 -0.25
C PRO A 83 26.90 4.05 -1.58
N GLU A 84 27.55 3.62 -2.67
CA GLU A 84 27.40 4.24 -4.00
C GLU A 84 25.99 3.98 -4.57
N VAL A 85 25.46 2.76 -4.41
CA VAL A 85 24.09 2.41 -4.83
C VAL A 85 23.06 3.18 -4.01
N VAL A 86 23.19 3.19 -2.69
CA VAL A 86 22.26 3.90 -1.79
C VAL A 86 22.26 5.40 -2.07
N HIS A 87 23.44 5.98 -2.32
CA HIS A 87 23.57 7.39 -2.68
C HIS A 87 22.96 7.69 -4.05
N MET A 88 23.25 6.89 -5.08
CA MET A 88 22.68 7.05 -6.42
C MET A 88 21.16 6.97 -6.39
N PHE A 89 20.60 6.02 -5.64
CA PHE A 89 19.17 5.91 -5.42
C PHE A 89 18.63 7.18 -4.73
N ALA A 90 19.20 7.58 -3.59
CA ALA A 90 18.74 8.75 -2.84
C ALA A 90 18.73 10.04 -3.69
N VAL A 91 19.76 10.27 -4.50
CA VAL A 91 19.87 11.46 -5.36
C VAL A 91 18.79 11.50 -6.44
N ASN A 92 18.44 10.36 -7.03
CA ASN A 92 17.43 10.30 -8.09
C ASN A 92 16.00 10.32 -7.54
N MET A 93 15.78 9.70 -6.38
CA MET A 93 14.44 9.41 -5.88
C MET A 93 13.96 10.42 -4.86
N PHE A 94 14.80 10.86 -3.92
CA PHE A 94 14.38 11.72 -2.80
C PHE A 94 14.25 13.18 -3.22
N ARG A 95 13.13 13.48 -3.87
CA ARG A 95 12.70 14.82 -4.25
C ARG A 95 11.36 15.16 -3.62
N ALA A 96 11.11 16.46 -3.42
CA ALA A 96 9.77 16.89 -3.06
C ALA A 96 8.83 16.57 -4.23
N LEU A 97 7.71 15.90 -3.93
CA LEU A 97 6.67 15.69 -4.93
C LEU A 97 6.14 17.07 -5.37
N PRO A 98 5.86 17.26 -6.68
CA PRO A 98 5.20 18.47 -7.13
C PRO A 98 3.86 18.63 -6.40
N PRO A 99 3.36 19.86 -6.21
CA PRO A 99 2.05 20.08 -5.63
C PRO A 99 1.00 19.31 -6.42
N SER A 100 0.01 18.76 -5.71
CA SER A 100 -1.09 18.02 -6.36
C SER A 100 -1.75 18.88 -7.43
N SER A 101 -1.87 18.32 -8.62
CA SER A 101 -2.66 18.84 -9.74
C SER A 101 -4.16 18.63 -9.53
N ASN A 102 -4.53 17.67 -8.68
CA ASN A 102 -5.92 17.30 -8.44
C ASN A 102 -6.60 18.29 -7.50
N PRO A 103 -7.85 18.70 -7.80
CA PRO A 103 -8.58 19.62 -6.95
C PRO A 103 -8.84 19.00 -5.58
N THR A 104 -8.95 19.84 -4.54
CA THR A 104 -9.24 19.40 -3.17
C THR A 104 -10.60 19.93 -2.75
N GLY A 105 -11.42 19.10 -2.10
CA GLY A 105 -12.75 19.53 -1.66
C GLY A 105 -13.69 18.40 -1.30
N ALA A 106 -14.86 18.76 -0.75
CA ALA A 106 -15.88 17.79 -0.34
C ALA A 106 -16.68 17.19 -1.50
N GLU A 107 -16.65 17.83 -2.67
CA GLU A 107 -17.32 17.38 -3.90
C GLU A 107 -16.38 16.58 -4.81
N PHE A 108 -15.12 16.40 -4.41
CA PHE A 108 -14.12 15.72 -5.20
C PHE A 108 -14.08 14.22 -4.88
N ASP A 109 -14.18 13.40 -5.92
CA ASP A 109 -14.00 11.95 -5.84
C ASP A 109 -12.58 11.59 -6.28
N PRO A 110 -11.72 11.05 -5.39
CA PRO A 110 -10.36 10.63 -5.75
C PRO A 110 -10.30 9.52 -6.81
N GLU A 111 -11.41 8.83 -7.09
CA GLU A 111 -11.48 7.89 -8.20
C GLU A 111 -11.47 8.58 -9.57
N GLU A 112 -11.81 9.87 -9.62
CA GLU A 112 -11.79 10.69 -10.84
C GLU A 112 -10.45 11.42 -11.04
N ASP A 113 -9.45 11.18 -10.18
CA ASP A 113 -8.10 11.73 -10.30
C ASP A 113 -7.49 11.40 -11.67
N GLU A 114 -7.13 12.43 -12.45
CA GLU A 114 -6.32 12.21 -13.64
C GLU A 114 -4.90 11.78 -13.23
N PRO A 115 -4.39 10.65 -13.76
CA PRO A 115 -3.06 10.18 -13.39
C PRO A 115 -2.01 11.17 -13.90
N THR A 116 -1.35 11.85 -12.97
CA THR A 116 -0.23 12.74 -13.31
C THR A 116 1.01 11.89 -13.52
N LEU A 117 1.42 11.76 -14.78
CA LEU A 117 2.61 11.00 -15.16
C LEU A 117 3.89 11.78 -14.81
N GLU A 118 4.86 11.07 -14.24
CA GLU A 118 6.18 11.62 -13.94
C GLU A 118 7.03 11.73 -15.22
N ALA A 119 7.40 12.96 -15.61
CA ALA A 119 8.13 13.19 -16.86
C ALA A 119 9.53 12.53 -16.88
N ALA A 120 10.16 12.38 -15.71
CA ALA A 120 11.45 11.71 -15.56
C ALA A 120 11.36 10.17 -15.50
N TRP A 121 10.17 9.59 -15.71
CA TRP A 121 9.94 8.14 -15.63
C TRP A 121 10.94 7.26 -16.42
N PRO A 122 11.41 7.64 -17.64
CA PRO A 122 12.39 6.83 -18.37
C PRO A 122 13.70 6.57 -17.63
N HIS A 123 14.10 7.48 -16.72
CA HIS A 123 15.25 7.27 -15.84
C HIS A 123 14.84 6.61 -14.53
N LEU A 124 13.77 7.10 -13.91
CA LEU A 124 13.34 6.64 -12.59
C LEU A 124 12.94 5.16 -12.60
N GLN A 125 12.26 4.69 -13.64
CA GLN A 125 11.92 3.28 -13.82
C GLN A 125 13.17 2.39 -13.72
N LEU A 126 14.25 2.77 -14.38
CA LEU A 126 15.50 2.01 -14.37
C LEU A 126 16.23 2.11 -13.03
N VAL A 127 16.16 3.26 -12.34
CA VAL A 127 16.69 3.40 -10.97
C VAL A 127 15.94 2.48 -10.00
N TYR A 128 14.59 2.41 -10.11
CA TYR A 128 13.80 1.46 -9.33
C TYR A 128 14.16 0.03 -9.64
N GLU A 129 14.14 -0.35 -10.91
CA GLU A 129 14.43 -1.73 -11.31
C GLU A 129 15.82 -2.13 -10.84
N PHE A 130 16.81 -1.26 -11.01
CA PHE A 130 18.17 -1.48 -10.53
C PHE A 130 18.21 -1.71 -9.01
N PHE A 131 17.57 -0.84 -8.23
CA PHE A 131 17.58 -0.96 -6.77
C PHE A 131 16.82 -2.19 -6.28
N LEU A 132 15.72 -2.56 -6.96
CA LEU A 132 14.99 -3.79 -6.70
C LEU A 132 15.87 -5.02 -6.95
N ARG A 133 16.54 -5.10 -8.09
CA ARG A 133 17.45 -6.22 -8.40
C ARG A 133 18.66 -6.27 -7.47
N PHE A 134 19.15 -5.12 -7.03
CA PHE A 134 20.19 -5.05 -6.00
C PHE A 134 19.72 -5.66 -4.66
N LEU A 135 18.49 -5.36 -4.22
CA LEU A 135 17.91 -5.94 -3.00
C LEU A 135 17.55 -7.43 -3.12
N GLU A 136 17.12 -7.86 -4.31
CA GLU A 136 16.71 -9.26 -4.60
C GLU A 136 17.91 -10.17 -4.95
N SER A 137 19.10 -9.61 -5.11
CA SER A 137 20.30 -10.37 -5.44
C SER A 137 20.66 -11.36 -4.33
N PRO A 138 21.03 -12.62 -4.65
CA PRO A 138 21.50 -13.59 -3.66
C PRO A 138 22.80 -13.17 -2.97
N ASP A 139 23.55 -12.24 -3.56
CA ASP A 139 24.81 -11.71 -2.99
C ASP A 139 24.57 -10.53 -2.02
N PHE A 140 23.31 -10.09 -1.88
CA PHE A 140 22.96 -8.99 -0.98
C PHE A 140 23.13 -9.40 0.50
N GLN A 141 23.85 -8.58 1.25
CA GLN A 141 24.18 -8.80 2.66
C GLN A 141 23.49 -7.74 3.53
N PRO A 142 22.39 -8.10 4.23
CA PRO A 142 21.63 -7.14 5.04
C PRO A 142 22.46 -6.47 6.16
N ASN A 143 23.48 -7.17 6.67
CA ASN A 143 24.36 -6.67 7.72
C ASN A 143 25.26 -5.50 7.28
N ILE A 144 25.57 -5.41 5.99
CA ILE A 144 26.33 -4.28 5.43
C ILE A 144 25.34 -3.17 5.08
N ALA A 145 24.24 -3.52 4.40
CA ALA A 145 23.23 -2.57 3.95
C ALA A 145 22.64 -1.71 5.07
N LYS A 146 22.42 -2.28 6.26
CA LYS A 146 21.87 -1.55 7.43
C LYS A 146 22.72 -0.34 7.89
N LYS A 147 23.99 -0.26 7.49
CA LYS A 147 24.86 0.91 7.77
C LYS A 147 24.46 2.13 6.95
N TYR A 148 23.81 1.92 5.80
CA TYR A 148 23.49 2.93 4.81
C TYR A 148 21.98 3.13 4.61
N ILE A 149 21.19 2.06 4.76
CA ILE A 149 19.72 2.10 4.78
C ILE A 149 19.28 2.27 6.23
N ASP A 150 19.24 3.52 6.68
CA ASP A 150 18.86 3.89 8.04
C ASP A 150 17.38 4.36 8.13
N GLN A 151 16.96 4.80 9.32
CA GLN A 151 15.61 5.32 9.53
C GLN A 151 15.30 6.55 8.66
N LYS A 152 16.31 7.40 8.41
CA LYS A 152 16.14 8.61 7.60
C LYS A 152 15.90 8.24 6.14
N PHE A 153 16.66 7.29 5.61
CA PHE A 153 16.45 6.74 4.27
C PHE A 153 15.02 6.21 4.12
N VAL A 154 14.57 5.37 5.06
CA VAL A 154 13.21 4.82 5.06
C VAL A 154 12.14 5.92 5.09
N MET A 155 12.32 6.96 5.91
CA MET A 155 11.39 8.09 5.94
C MET A 155 11.30 8.81 4.60
N GLN A 156 12.42 9.00 3.91
CA GLN A 156 12.40 9.65 2.60
C GLN A 156 11.70 8.79 1.56
N VAL A 157 11.87 7.46 1.58
CA VAL A 157 11.11 6.53 0.72
C VAL A 157 9.59 6.64 0.98
N PHE A 158 9.17 6.76 2.23
CA PHE A 158 7.76 6.97 2.57
C PHE A 158 7.21 8.29 2.01
N GLN A 159 8.02 9.35 1.98
CA GLN A 159 7.59 10.68 1.55
C GLN A 159 7.44 10.83 0.02
N THR A 160 8.19 10.05 -0.76
CA THR A 160 8.13 10.10 -2.23
C THR A 160 7.04 9.20 -2.84
N CYS A 161 6.16 8.61 -2.03
CA CYS A 161 5.07 7.72 -2.49
C CYS A 161 5.54 6.50 -3.31
N GLU A 162 6.77 6.03 -3.09
CA GLU A 162 7.36 4.93 -3.88
C GLU A 162 7.12 3.57 -3.22
N MET A 163 5.84 3.20 -3.09
CA MET A 163 5.39 2.15 -2.17
C MET A 163 5.80 0.72 -2.57
N LEU A 164 6.00 0.44 -3.87
CA LEU A 164 6.54 -0.85 -4.35
C LEU A 164 7.95 -1.13 -3.81
N LEU A 165 8.78 -0.10 -3.67
CA LEU A 165 10.13 -0.22 -3.10
C LEU A 165 10.07 -0.53 -1.60
N LEU A 166 9.10 0.07 -0.90
CA LEU A 166 8.92 -0.09 0.53
C LEU A 166 8.50 -1.52 0.90
N ASN A 167 7.66 -2.13 0.07
CA ASN A 167 7.31 -3.55 0.14
C ASN A 167 8.57 -4.43 0.16
N ARG A 168 9.51 -4.18 -0.75
CA ARG A 168 10.74 -4.96 -0.86
C ARG A 168 11.78 -4.64 0.20
N ILE A 169 11.92 -3.38 0.63
CA ILE A 169 12.78 -3.01 1.78
C ILE A 169 12.26 -3.65 3.07
N SER A 170 10.93 -3.75 3.25
CA SER A 170 10.34 -4.42 4.42
C SER A 170 10.56 -5.94 4.41
N ALA A 171 10.59 -6.54 3.21
CA ALA A 171 10.79 -7.97 2.98
C ALA A 171 12.27 -8.40 2.99
N SER A 172 13.21 -7.53 2.62
CA SER A 172 14.66 -7.82 2.44
C SER A 172 15.44 -8.16 3.73
N GLY A 173 14.74 -8.44 4.82
CA GLY A 173 15.36 -8.99 6.04
C GLY A 173 16.16 -7.98 6.86
N VAL A 174 15.99 -6.66 6.64
CA VAL A 174 16.51 -5.64 7.57
C VAL A 174 15.66 -5.61 8.84
N LEU A 175 15.82 -6.65 9.67
CA LEU A 175 15.03 -6.94 10.87
C LEU A 175 14.96 -5.75 11.86
N GLY A 176 15.95 -4.85 11.83
CA GLY A 176 16.01 -3.66 12.68
C GLY A 176 15.05 -2.52 12.29
N LEU A 177 14.55 -2.48 11.05
CA LEU A 177 13.67 -1.38 10.57
C LEU A 177 12.19 -1.72 10.67
N ARG A 178 11.80 -2.99 10.85
CA ARG A 178 10.38 -3.41 10.88
C ARG A 178 9.56 -2.68 11.94
N ALA A 179 10.10 -2.49 13.14
CA ALA A 179 9.41 -1.74 14.20
C ALA A 179 9.25 -0.26 13.84
N TYR A 180 10.26 0.34 13.22
CA TYR A 180 10.22 1.72 12.75
C TYR A 180 9.22 1.91 11.61
N ILE A 181 9.26 1.04 10.60
CA ILE A 181 8.33 1.00 9.46
C ILE A 181 6.89 0.93 9.98
N ARG A 182 6.55 -0.03 10.86
CA ARG A 182 5.21 -0.12 11.46
C ARG A 182 4.81 1.17 12.18
N LYS A 183 5.72 1.78 12.96
CA LYS A 183 5.45 3.04 13.65
C LYS A 183 5.17 4.18 12.67
N GLN A 184 5.90 4.26 11.56
CA GLN A 184 5.70 5.32 10.56
C GLN A 184 4.42 5.12 9.75
N ILE A 185 4.11 3.89 9.37
CA ILE A 185 2.82 3.56 8.73
C ILE A 185 1.66 3.97 9.65
N ASN A 186 1.75 3.66 10.95
CA ASN A 186 0.75 4.10 11.92
C ASN A 186 0.61 5.62 11.95
N ASN A 187 1.72 6.37 11.98
CA ASN A 187 1.68 7.84 11.97
C ASN A 187 1.02 8.38 10.68
N ILE A 188 1.33 7.78 9.52
CA ILE A 188 0.72 8.14 8.24
C ILE A 188 -0.80 7.90 8.30
N PHE A 189 -1.23 6.74 8.79
CA PHE A 189 -2.65 6.43 8.95
C PHE A 189 -3.34 7.34 9.95
N TYR A 190 -2.72 7.67 11.09
CA TYR A 190 -3.30 8.63 12.03
C TYR A 190 -3.51 10.01 11.38
N ARG A 191 -2.49 10.52 10.68
CA ARG A 191 -2.59 11.78 9.97
C ARG A 191 -3.66 11.74 8.87
N PHE A 192 -3.72 10.65 8.12
CA PHE A 192 -4.72 10.44 7.09
C PHE A 192 -6.15 10.42 7.66
N ILE A 193 -6.39 9.65 8.74
CA ILE A 193 -7.74 9.47 9.31
C ILE A 193 -8.23 10.72 10.04
N TYR A 194 -7.34 11.44 10.73
CA TYR A 194 -7.73 12.48 11.69
C TYR A 194 -7.35 13.91 11.28
N GLU A 195 -6.46 14.10 10.31
CA GLU A 195 -5.97 15.43 9.92
C GLU A 195 -6.27 15.78 8.46
N THR A 196 -5.87 14.91 7.51
CA THR A 196 -5.85 15.29 6.09
C THR A 196 -6.95 14.68 5.24
N GLU A 197 -7.42 13.47 5.55
CA GLU A 197 -8.32 12.64 4.72
C GLU A 197 -7.86 12.46 3.26
N HIS A 198 -6.59 12.76 2.97
CA HIS A 198 -6.00 12.70 1.63
C HIS A 198 -4.58 12.15 1.71
N HIS A 199 -4.34 11.04 1.00
CA HIS A 199 -3.06 10.38 0.82
C HIS A 199 -3.19 9.29 -0.28
N ASN A 200 -2.37 9.36 -1.33
CA ASN A 200 -2.54 8.46 -2.48
C ASN A 200 -2.03 7.03 -2.25
N GLY A 201 -1.11 6.83 -1.30
CA GLY A 201 -0.47 5.53 -1.05
C GLY A 201 -1.13 4.62 0.00
N ILE A 202 -2.41 4.82 0.36
CA ILE A 202 -3.04 4.05 1.45
C ILE A 202 -3.26 2.59 1.07
N ALA A 203 -3.69 2.32 -0.16
CA ALA A 203 -3.93 0.97 -0.66
C ALA A 203 -2.66 0.13 -0.62
N GLU A 204 -1.55 0.65 -1.15
CA GLU A 204 -0.27 -0.04 -1.21
C GLU A 204 0.29 -0.29 0.20
N LEU A 205 0.16 0.68 1.11
CA LEU A 205 0.56 0.51 2.52
C LEU A 205 -0.22 -0.64 3.18
N LEU A 206 -1.51 -0.79 2.87
CA LEU A 206 -2.32 -1.90 3.36
C LEU A 206 -1.90 -3.24 2.73
N GLU A 207 -1.48 -3.30 1.47
CA GLU A 207 -0.93 -4.54 0.90
C GLU A 207 0.32 -5.01 1.65
N ILE A 208 1.22 -4.09 1.99
CA ILE A 208 2.41 -4.40 2.81
C ILE A 208 1.96 -4.97 4.16
N LEU A 209 0.99 -4.31 4.79
CA LEU A 209 0.48 -4.71 6.08
C LEU A 209 -0.20 -6.07 6.04
N GLY A 210 -0.97 -6.38 5.00
CA GLY A 210 -1.58 -7.70 4.81
C GLY A 210 -0.52 -8.81 4.82
N SER A 211 0.58 -8.61 4.10
CA SER A 211 1.72 -9.54 4.11
C SER A 211 2.36 -9.66 5.50
N ILE A 212 2.52 -8.55 6.22
CA ILE A 212 3.06 -8.53 7.59
C ILE A 212 2.13 -9.26 8.57
N ILE A 213 0.82 -9.05 8.48
CA ILE A 213 -0.20 -9.67 9.35
C ILE A 213 -0.20 -11.19 9.17
N ASN A 214 -0.07 -11.67 7.94
CA ASN A 214 0.08 -13.11 7.66
C ASN A 214 1.26 -13.74 8.38
N GLY A 215 2.35 -12.99 8.54
CA GLY A 215 3.56 -13.41 9.24
C GLY A 215 3.51 -13.29 10.77
N PHE A 216 2.40 -12.84 11.37
CA PHE A 216 2.32 -12.73 12.83
C PHE A 216 2.40 -14.10 13.51
N ALA A 217 3.21 -14.15 14.56
CA ALA A 217 3.31 -15.30 15.44
C ALA A 217 2.07 -15.37 16.35
N LEU A 218 1.63 -16.58 16.65
CA LEU A 218 0.58 -16.85 17.62
C LEU A 218 1.19 -17.20 18.98
N PRO A 219 0.61 -16.73 20.11
CA PRO A 219 -0.55 -15.84 20.19
C PRO A 219 -0.24 -14.41 19.72
N LEU A 220 -1.26 -13.73 19.17
CA LEU A 220 -1.12 -12.34 18.74
C LEU A 220 -0.70 -11.43 19.90
N LYS A 221 0.22 -10.50 19.62
CA LYS A 221 0.67 -9.52 20.60
C LYS A 221 -0.41 -8.44 20.80
N GLU A 222 -0.50 -7.91 22.02
CA GLU A 222 -1.44 -6.84 22.35
C GLU A 222 -1.26 -5.60 21.45
N GLU A 223 -0.03 -5.27 21.08
CA GLU A 223 0.25 -4.17 20.12
C GLU A 223 -0.44 -4.37 18.76
N HIS A 224 -0.62 -5.61 18.30
CA HIS A 224 -1.29 -5.92 17.03
C HIS A 224 -2.81 -5.81 17.16
N LYS A 225 -3.37 -6.22 18.31
CA LYS A 225 -4.79 -6.05 18.62
C LYS A 225 -5.16 -4.57 18.70
N ILE A 226 -4.33 -3.76 19.37
CA ILE A 226 -4.49 -2.30 19.42
C ILE A 226 -4.42 -1.71 18.01
N PHE A 227 -3.48 -2.17 17.18
CA PHE A 227 -3.34 -1.70 15.80
C PHE A 227 -4.62 -1.95 14.98
N LEU A 228 -5.19 -3.15 15.03
CA LEU A 228 -6.48 -3.46 14.39
C LEU A 228 -7.58 -2.48 14.86
N LEU A 229 -7.78 -2.38 16.18
CA LEU A 229 -8.91 -1.63 16.74
C LEU A 229 -8.78 -0.11 16.64
N LYS A 230 -7.56 0.43 16.67
CA LYS A 230 -7.30 1.88 16.73
C LYS A 230 -6.82 2.48 15.41
N VAL A 231 -6.37 1.66 14.46
CA VAL A 231 -5.85 2.13 13.19
C VAL A 231 -6.63 1.55 12.01
N LEU A 232 -6.71 0.22 11.87
CA LEU A 232 -7.39 -0.38 10.72
C LEU A 232 -8.90 -0.11 10.71
N LEU A 233 -9.60 -0.34 11.82
CA LEU A 233 -11.05 -0.12 11.85
C LEU A 233 -11.45 1.34 11.58
N PRO A 234 -10.77 2.36 12.15
CA PRO A 234 -11.08 3.74 11.83
C PRO A 234 -10.82 4.16 10.37
N LEU A 235 -10.00 3.44 9.59
CA LEU A 235 -9.83 3.72 8.15
C LEU A 235 -11.15 3.62 7.36
N HIS A 236 -12.11 2.83 7.83
CA HIS A 236 -13.44 2.73 7.20
C HIS A 236 -14.26 4.03 7.27
N LYS A 237 -13.88 4.96 8.16
CA LYS A 237 -14.61 6.23 8.33
C LYS A 237 -14.37 7.20 7.19
N VAL A 238 -13.18 7.18 6.59
CA VAL A 238 -12.75 8.17 5.58
C VAL A 238 -13.59 8.03 4.31
N LYS A 239 -13.86 9.16 3.63
CA LYS A 239 -14.75 9.20 2.46
C LYS A 239 -14.20 8.39 1.28
N SER A 240 -12.90 8.53 1.02
CA SER A 240 -12.14 7.87 -0.06
C SER A 240 -11.85 6.38 0.19
N LEU A 241 -12.69 5.70 0.98
CA LEU A 241 -12.55 4.29 1.33
C LEU A 241 -12.45 3.39 0.08
N SER A 242 -13.17 3.74 -0.97
CA SER A 242 -13.28 2.94 -2.19
C SER A 242 -11.94 2.66 -2.87
N VAL A 243 -10.98 3.59 -2.75
CA VAL A 243 -9.61 3.47 -3.31
C VAL A 243 -8.79 2.34 -2.68
N TYR A 244 -9.06 2.00 -1.40
CA TYR A 244 -8.24 1.05 -0.63
C TYR A 244 -9.05 -0.01 0.11
N HIS A 245 -10.36 -0.07 -0.12
CA HIS A 245 -11.27 -0.98 0.58
C HIS A 245 -10.88 -2.46 0.45
N PRO A 246 -10.57 -2.99 -0.76
CA PRO A 246 -10.22 -4.41 -0.89
C PRO A 246 -9.00 -4.80 -0.04
N GLN A 247 -7.97 -3.94 -0.01
CA GLN A 247 -6.75 -4.16 0.77
C GLN A 247 -7.02 -4.06 2.28
N LEU A 248 -7.93 -3.17 2.69
CA LEU A 248 -8.33 -3.03 4.08
C LEU A 248 -9.14 -4.24 4.58
N ALA A 249 -10.15 -4.65 3.82
CA ALA A 249 -10.97 -5.84 4.11
C ALA A 249 -10.09 -7.09 4.25
N TYR A 250 -9.16 -7.27 3.31
CA TYR A 250 -8.15 -8.34 3.39
C TYR A 250 -7.38 -8.31 4.72
N CYS A 251 -6.86 -7.14 5.13
CA CYS A 251 -6.15 -7.02 6.40
C CYS A 251 -7.01 -7.39 7.61
N VAL A 252 -8.29 -6.99 7.61
CA VAL A 252 -9.25 -7.29 8.70
C VAL A 252 -9.53 -8.79 8.76
N VAL A 253 -9.85 -9.42 7.63
CA VAL A 253 -10.11 -10.87 7.55
C VAL A 253 -8.88 -11.67 8.01
N GLN A 254 -7.67 -11.32 7.54
CA GLN A 254 -6.45 -12.00 8.00
C GLN A 254 -6.23 -11.90 9.52
N PHE A 255 -6.68 -10.82 10.16
CA PHE A 255 -6.63 -10.72 11.63
C PHE A 255 -7.60 -11.69 12.31
N LEU A 256 -8.80 -11.86 11.77
CA LEU A 256 -9.82 -12.74 12.32
C LEU A 256 -9.45 -14.22 12.14
N GLU A 257 -8.83 -14.59 11.02
CA GLU A 257 -8.28 -15.94 10.81
C GLU A 257 -7.19 -16.31 11.85
N LYS A 258 -6.45 -15.30 12.34
CA LYS A 258 -5.39 -15.50 13.34
C LYS A 258 -5.92 -15.58 14.77
N ASP A 259 -6.98 -14.85 15.07
CA ASP A 259 -7.60 -14.79 16.41
C ASP A 259 -9.09 -14.43 16.30
N SER A 260 -9.94 -15.45 16.32
CA SER A 260 -11.40 -15.32 16.18
C SER A 260 -12.05 -14.52 17.30
N THR A 261 -11.39 -14.37 18.47
CA THR A 261 -11.91 -13.57 19.60
C THR A 261 -12.02 -12.08 19.27
N LEU A 262 -11.36 -11.62 18.20
CA LEU A 262 -11.44 -10.25 17.72
C LEU A 262 -12.69 -9.98 16.85
N THR A 263 -13.48 -11.00 16.51
CA THR A 263 -14.62 -10.83 15.60
C THR A 263 -15.69 -9.93 16.18
N GLU A 264 -16.09 -10.13 17.44
CA GLU A 264 -17.09 -9.29 18.09
C GLU A 264 -16.73 -7.79 18.07
N PRO A 265 -15.56 -7.34 18.54
CA PRO A 265 -15.21 -5.92 18.49
C PRO A 265 -15.07 -5.37 17.07
N VAL A 266 -14.65 -6.18 16.09
CA VAL A 266 -14.56 -5.77 14.68
C VAL A 266 -15.95 -5.53 14.09
N VAL A 267 -16.86 -6.51 14.18
CA VAL A 267 -18.22 -6.39 13.64
C VAL A 267 -18.97 -5.24 14.32
N MET A 268 -18.84 -5.09 15.64
CA MET A 268 -19.45 -3.98 16.36
C MET A 268 -18.91 -2.61 15.92
N ALA A 269 -17.62 -2.51 15.58
CA ALA A 269 -17.04 -1.28 15.06
C ALA A 269 -17.54 -0.96 13.64
N LEU A 270 -17.63 -1.95 12.74
CA LEU A 270 -18.19 -1.76 11.40
C LEU A 270 -19.66 -1.31 11.47
N LEU A 271 -20.46 -1.94 12.34
CA LEU A 271 -21.84 -1.51 12.59
C LEU A 271 -21.93 -0.09 13.17
N LYS A 272 -20.96 0.31 14.01
CA LYS A 272 -20.86 1.68 14.53
C LYS A 272 -20.48 2.68 13.44
N TYR A 273 -19.61 2.31 12.50
CA TYR A 273 -19.16 3.15 11.40
C TYR A 273 -20.05 3.08 10.15
N TRP A 274 -21.18 2.36 10.24
CA TRP A 274 -22.07 2.10 9.11
C TRP A 274 -22.43 3.40 8.35
N PRO A 275 -22.12 3.50 7.05
CA PRO A 275 -22.41 4.69 6.25
C PRO A 275 -23.92 4.98 6.22
N LYS A 276 -24.33 6.22 6.42
CA LYS A 276 -25.76 6.62 6.41
C LYS A 276 -26.15 7.50 5.23
N THR A 277 -25.16 8.02 4.50
CA THR A 277 -25.34 8.99 3.42
C THR A 277 -24.49 8.65 2.18
N HIS A 278 -23.89 7.47 2.13
CA HIS A 278 -22.95 7.08 1.06
C HIS A 278 -23.19 5.63 0.63
N SER A 279 -24.14 5.44 -0.30
CA SER A 279 -24.58 4.11 -0.72
C SER A 279 -23.48 3.20 -1.29
N PRO A 280 -22.49 3.68 -2.08
CA PRO A 280 -21.37 2.84 -2.50
C PRO A 280 -20.56 2.28 -1.31
N LYS A 281 -20.43 3.05 -0.23
CA LYS A 281 -19.76 2.58 0.98
C LYS A 281 -20.62 1.58 1.75
N GLU A 282 -21.94 1.72 1.74
CA GLU A 282 -22.81 0.69 2.32
C GLU A 282 -22.65 -0.65 1.59
N VAL A 283 -22.53 -0.63 0.26
CA VAL A 283 -22.25 -1.83 -0.54
C VAL A 283 -20.88 -2.42 -0.19
N MET A 284 -19.85 -1.59 -0.02
CA MET A 284 -18.51 -2.03 0.44
C MET A 284 -18.57 -2.69 1.83
N PHE A 285 -19.24 -2.08 2.80
CA PHE A 285 -19.42 -2.67 4.13
C PHE A 285 -20.19 -3.99 4.09
N LEU A 286 -21.19 -4.11 3.20
CA LEU A 286 -21.88 -5.38 2.97
C LEU A 286 -20.98 -6.43 2.32
N ASN A 287 -20.04 -6.03 1.44
CA ASN A 287 -19.04 -6.95 0.91
C ASN A 287 -18.12 -7.47 2.02
N GLU A 288 -17.50 -6.56 2.77
CA GLU A 288 -16.55 -6.91 3.82
C GLU A 288 -17.22 -7.75 4.93
N LEU A 289 -18.45 -7.43 5.33
CA LEU A 289 -19.17 -8.23 6.31
C LEU A 289 -19.47 -9.65 5.83
N GLU A 290 -19.69 -9.87 4.53
CA GLU A 290 -19.86 -11.24 4.02
C GLU A 290 -18.54 -12.02 4.14
N GLU A 291 -17.42 -11.41 3.74
CA GLU A 291 -16.09 -12.04 3.88
C GLU A 291 -15.74 -12.35 5.35
N ILE A 292 -16.12 -11.47 6.28
CA ILE A 292 -15.98 -11.71 7.72
C ILE A 292 -16.86 -12.87 8.19
N LEU A 293 -18.10 -12.96 7.68
CA LEU A 293 -19.02 -14.04 8.01
C LEU A 293 -18.58 -15.38 7.41
N ASP A 294 -17.81 -15.41 6.34
CA ASP A 294 -17.26 -16.65 5.79
C ASP A 294 -16.21 -17.30 6.69
N VAL A 295 -15.53 -16.50 7.53
CA VAL A 295 -14.51 -16.99 8.47
C VAL A 295 -14.95 -16.99 9.93
N ILE A 296 -16.18 -16.53 10.23
CA ILE A 296 -16.66 -16.43 11.62
C ILE A 296 -16.91 -17.81 12.23
N GLU A 297 -16.50 -18.00 13.49
CA GLU A 297 -16.88 -19.18 14.25
C GLU A 297 -18.33 -19.06 14.78
N PRO A 298 -19.12 -20.15 14.86
CA PRO A 298 -20.49 -20.09 15.39
C PRO A 298 -20.58 -19.51 16.81
N SER A 299 -19.57 -19.75 17.64
CA SER A 299 -19.45 -19.21 19.02
C SER A 299 -19.38 -17.68 19.04
N GLU A 300 -18.70 -17.08 18.06
CA GLU A 300 -18.55 -15.62 17.91
C GLU A 300 -19.77 -15.02 17.20
N PHE A 301 -20.34 -15.74 16.23
CA PHE A 301 -21.55 -15.30 15.51
C PHE A 301 -22.72 -15.01 16.44
N VAL A 302 -22.98 -15.87 17.42
CA VAL A 302 -24.09 -15.70 18.38
C VAL A 302 -24.00 -14.38 19.16
N LYS A 303 -22.79 -13.83 19.36
CA LYS A 303 -22.58 -12.56 20.07
C LYS A 303 -23.00 -11.34 19.24
N VAL A 304 -22.88 -11.44 17.91
CA VAL A 304 -23.08 -10.31 16.98
C VAL A 304 -24.32 -10.44 16.10
N MET A 305 -24.95 -11.61 16.02
CA MET A 305 -26.05 -11.89 15.09
C MET A 305 -27.22 -10.90 15.24
N GLU A 306 -27.65 -10.57 16.45
CA GLU A 306 -28.80 -9.68 16.62
C GLU A 306 -28.55 -8.26 16.10
N PRO A 307 -27.49 -7.54 16.52
CA PRO A 307 -27.21 -6.21 15.97
C PRO A 307 -26.90 -6.24 14.47
N LEU A 308 -26.20 -7.28 13.99
CA LEU A 308 -25.91 -7.47 12.56
C LEU A 308 -27.19 -7.59 11.73
N PHE A 309 -28.09 -8.50 12.08
CA PHE A 309 -29.32 -8.72 11.33
C PHE A 309 -30.31 -7.56 11.47
N ARG A 310 -30.27 -6.78 12.56
CA ARG A 310 -31.00 -5.51 12.64
C ARG A 310 -30.51 -4.50 11.59
N GLN A 311 -29.22 -4.49 11.27
CA GLN A 311 -28.67 -3.63 10.23
C GLN A 311 -28.98 -4.20 8.84
N LEU A 312 -28.82 -5.51 8.61
CA LEU A 312 -29.20 -6.15 7.34
C LEU A 312 -30.69 -5.96 7.01
N ALA A 313 -31.59 -6.03 7.99
CA ALA A 313 -33.01 -5.76 7.79
C ALA A 313 -33.28 -4.34 7.24
N LYS A 314 -32.47 -3.35 7.63
CA LYS A 314 -32.53 -2.00 7.07
C LYS A 314 -31.98 -1.97 5.65
N CYS A 315 -30.87 -2.64 5.38
CA CYS A 315 -30.26 -2.70 4.04
C CYS A 315 -31.18 -3.37 3.02
N VAL A 316 -31.83 -4.48 3.40
CA VAL A 316 -32.85 -5.16 2.58
C VAL A 316 -34.07 -4.26 2.30
N SER A 317 -34.40 -3.36 3.23
CA SER A 317 -35.47 -2.37 3.06
C SER A 317 -34.98 -1.05 2.46
N SER A 318 -33.74 -1.00 1.98
CA SER A 318 -33.19 0.23 1.42
C SER A 318 -33.90 0.55 0.11
N PRO A 319 -34.27 1.83 -0.13
CA PRO A 319 -34.77 2.24 -1.43
C PRO A 319 -33.67 2.24 -2.50
N HIS A 320 -32.39 2.13 -2.11
CA HIS A 320 -31.27 2.07 -3.05
C HIS A 320 -31.04 0.63 -3.52
N PHE A 321 -31.29 0.36 -4.80
CA PHE A 321 -31.32 -1.02 -5.32
C PHE A 321 -30.01 -1.79 -5.08
N GLN A 322 -28.84 -1.19 -5.32
CA GLN A 322 -27.55 -1.87 -5.12
C GLN A 322 -27.32 -2.30 -3.66
N VAL A 323 -27.85 -1.54 -2.69
CA VAL A 323 -27.72 -1.88 -1.26
C VAL A 323 -28.65 -3.04 -0.92
N ALA A 324 -29.89 -2.98 -1.38
CA ALA A 324 -30.89 -4.02 -1.13
C ALA A 324 -30.50 -5.35 -1.81
N GLU A 325 -30.12 -5.30 -3.09
CA GLU A 325 -29.63 -6.45 -3.86
C GLU A 325 -28.42 -7.09 -3.18
N ARG A 326 -27.43 -6.28 -2.81
CA ARG A 326 -26.22 -6.79 -2.17
C ARG A 326 -26.49 -7.45 -0.82
N ALA A 327 -27.39 -6.88 -0.02
CA ALA A 327 -27.80 -7.45 1.26
C ALA A 327 -28.59 -8.75 1.09
N LEU A 328 -29.48 -8.82 0.09
CA LEU A 328 -30.22 -10.04 -0.23
C LEU A 328 -29.33 -11.17 -0.77
N TYR A 329 -28.19 -10.82 -1.37
CA TYR A 329 -27.23 -11.80 -1.89
C TYR A 329 -26.64 -12.71 -0.80
N TYR A 330 -26.68 -12.30 0.48
CA TYR A 330 -26.24 -13.12 1.62
C TYR A 330 -27.00 -14.46 1.72
N TRP A 331 -28.23 -14.53 1.20
CA TRP A 331 -29.02 -15.77 1.19
C TRP A 331 -28.50 -16.80 0.18
N ASN A 332 -27.59 -16.42 -0.71
CA ASN A 332 -26.95 -17.34 -1.65
C ASN A 332 -25.70 -18.01 -1.06
N ASN A 333 -25.20 -17.53 0.08
CA ASN A 333 -24.04 -18.08 0.75
C ASN A 333 -24.46 -19.23 1.67
N GLU A 334 -24.00 -20.44 1.35
CA GLU A 334 -24.38 -21.67 2.07
C GLU A 334 -23.97 -21.64 3.55
N TYR A 335 -22.79 -21.07 3.85
CA TYR A 335 -22.30 -21.00 5.22
C TYR A 335 -23.12 -20.02 6.05
N ILE A 336 -23.38 -18.82 5.54
CA ILE A 336 -24.26 -17.84 6.19
C ILE A 336 -25.66 -18.42 6.41
N MET A 337 -26.21 -19.13 5.41
CA MET A 337 -27.51 -19.79 5.54
C MET A 337 -27.53 -20.87 6.62
N SER A 338 -26.44 -21.61 6.79
CA SER A 338 -26.31 -22.59 7.89
C SER A 338 -26.35 -21.89 9.26
N LEU A 339 -25.61 -20.80 9.45
CA LEU A 339 -25.60 -20.01 10.68
C LEU A 339 -26.98 -19.40 10.99
N ILE A 340 -27.70 -18.95 9.96
CA ILE A 340 -29.07 -18.45 10.08
C ILE A 340 -30.02 -19.56 10.52
N SER A 341 -29.91 -20.75 9.93
CA SER A 341 -30.77 -21.89 10.24
C SER A 341 -30.64 -22.29 11.72
N ASP A 342 -29.41 -22.40 12.22
CA ASP A 342 -29.13 -22.80 13.60
C ASP A 342 -29.62 -21.76 14.62
N ASN A 343 -29.74 -20.49 14.20
CA ASN A 343 -30.14 -19.36 15.05
C ASN A 343 -31.49 -18.73 14.64
N ALA A 344 -32.31 -19.48 13.89
CA ALA A 344 -33.53 -18.97 13.25
C ALA A 344 -34.51 -18.36 14.26
N ALA A 345 -34.59 -18.92 15.49
CA ALA A 345 -35.45 -18.44 16.55
C ALA A 345 -35.20 -16.96 16.93
N ARG A 346 -33.97 -16.47 16.76
CA ARG A 346 -33.59 -15.08 17.05
C ARG A 346 -33.56 -14.22 15.79
N ILE A 347 -33.11 -14.77 14.66
CA ILE A 347 -32.90 -14.02 13.42
C ILE A 347 -34.20 -13.78 12.65
N LEU A 348 -35.05 -14.80 12.51
CA LEU A 348 -36.25 -14.73 11.70
C LEU A 348 -37.22 -13.60 12.14
N PRO A 349 -37.47 -13.38 13.45
CA PRO A 349 -38.32 -12.27 13.90
C PRO A 349 -37.78 -10.88 13.53
N ILE A 350 -36.45 -10.74 13.35
CA ILE A 350 -35.80 -9.48 12.97
C ILE A 350 -35.94 -9.25 11.46
N MET A 351 -35.71 -10.27 10.66
CA MET A 351 -35.68 -10.16 9.19
C MET A 351 -37.05 -10.19 8.54
N PHE A 352 -37.99 -10.97 9.09
CA PHE A 352 -39.30 -11.20 8.47
C PHE A 352 -40.08 -9.89 8.19
N PRO A 353 -40.16 -8.90 9.11
CA PRO A 353 -40.88 -7.66 8.84
C PRO A 353 -40.33 -6.88 7.64
N ALA A 354 -39.01 -6.88 7.46
CA ALA A 354 -38.36 -6.21 6.33
C ALA A 354 -38.71 -6.92 5.01
N LEU A 355 -38.50 -8.23 4.94
CA LEU A 355 -38.78 -9.03 3.74
C LEU A 355 -40.27 -8.99 3.35
N TYR A 356 -41.18 -9.12 4.33
CA TYR A 356 -42.62 -9.17 4.08
C TYR A 356 -43.20 -7.83 3.62
N ARG A 357 -42.67 -6.69 4.09
CA ARG A 357 -43.13 -5.37 3.64
C ARG A 357 -42.72 -5.10 2.20
N ASN A 358 -41.46 -5.38 1.86
CA ASN A 358 -40.93 -5.08 0.53
C ASN A 358 -41.50 -6.02 -0.55
N SER A 359 -41.91 -7.25 -0.22
CA SER A 359 -42.53 -8.16 -1.19
C SER A 359 -43.88 -7.66 -1.74
N LYS A 360 -44.57 -6.76 -1.01
CA LYS A 360 -45.85 -6.19 -1.44
C LYS A 360 -45.72 -4.91 -2.27
N SER A 361 -44.65 -4.17 -2.07
CA SER A 361 -44.45 -2.86 -2.68
C SER A 361 -42.95 -2.52 -2.70
N HIS A 362 -42.24 -3.01 -3.72
CA HIS A 362 -40.90 -2.56 -4.05
C HIS A 362 -40.92 -1.90 -5.43
N TRP A 363 -40.26 -0.75 -5.57
CA TRP A 363 -40.31 0.05 -6.80
C TRP A 363 -39.48 -0.58 -7.93
N ASN A 364 -38.40 -1.29 -7.56
CA ASN A 364 -37.57 -2.05 -8.47
C ASN A 364 -38.04 -3.51 -8.51
N LYS A 365 -38.32 -4.03 -9.72
CA LYS A 365 -39.01 -5.31 -9.96
C LYS A 365 -38.08 -6.51 -9.97
#